data_AF-A0A6M1RLY6-F1
#
_entry.id   AF-A0A6M1RLY6-F1
#
_cell.length_a   1.000
_cell.length_b   1.000
_cell.length_c   1.000
_cell.angle_alpha   90.00
_cell.angle_beta   90.00
_cell.angle_gamma   90.00
#
_symmetry.space_group_name_H-M   'P 1'
#
loop_
_entity.id
_entity.type
_entity.pdbx_description
1 polymer ?
#
loop_
_entity_poly.entity_id
_entity_poly.type
_entity_poly.pdbx_seq_one_letter_code
_entity_poly.pdbx_strand_id
1 'polypeptide(L)'
;IVTGPDGEEIFCDEHGRVKVQFPWDRYGNSDDASSCWVRVSQGWAGGQYGMMAIPRIGHEVIVSFLEGDPDQPIVTGRTYHATNVPPYPLPANKTRTVLRTETHQGEGFNELRFEDQAGQEEIYVHAQKDMNLLVENDRKDNIKHDLHLDVENERFQHIKVDDHLTVDGQSKEHVKGGISLTVDTSLHIKQGKKQLLEAGTEIHHKAGDKVIIEAGTEITVKTASGFVKLDPAGVHISGPVVNLNSGGSAGSGSGAAPAMPSISSLLTSEIVPNWVEFEYIDPDMQPFADTPYRAILSDGTEVSGTLDGDGYARIDEVPSGPIRVYYDPDDEFEDLEREPIDSLGGKIDKLLGGAG
;
A
#
# COMPACT_ATOMS: atom_id res chain seq x y z
N ILE A 1 5.38 18.20 32.07
CA ILE A 1 4.87 18.53 30.72
C ILE A 1 5.94 18.15 29.72
N VAL A 2 5.59 17.54 28.59
CA VAL A 2 6.56 17.18 27.54
C VAL A 2 7.05 18.45 26.85
N THR A 3 8.35 18.53 26.59
CA THR A 3 9.01 19.71 25.99
C THR A 3 9.86 19.31 24.79
N GLY A 4 10.25 20.32 24.01
CA GLY A 4 11.11 20.18 22.85
C GLY A 4 11.45 21.56 22.27
N PRO A 5 12.12 21.59 21.12
CA PRO A 5 12.52 22.85 20.48
C PRO A 5 11.30 23.61 19.95
N ASP A 6 11.47 24.93 19.75
CA ASP A 6 10.40 25.78 19.25
C ASP A 6 9.99 25.39 17.81
N GLY A 7 8.70 25.46 17.52
CA GLY A 7 8.12 25.09 16.22
C GLY A 7 7.92 23.58 16.00
N GLU A 8 8.41 22.71 16.88
CA GLU A 8 8.17 21.27 16.79
C GLU A 8 6.91 20.85 17.55
N GLU A 9 6.25 19.80 17.04
CA GLU A 9 5.10 19.18 17.70
C GLU A 9 5.50 17.90 18.45
N ILE A 10 6.49 17.17 17.93
CA ILE A 10 6.95 15.88 18.44
C ILE A 10 8.46 15.94 18.56
N PHE A 11 9.00 15.61 19.74
CA PHE A 11 10.44 15.58 19.97
C PHE A 11 10.82 14.34 20.78
N CYS A 12 11.40 13.36 20.09
CA CYS A 12 11.89 12.11 20.67
C CYS A 12 13.21 11.67 20.03
N ASP A 13 13.91 10.74 20.67
CA ASP A 13 15.09 10.08 20.11
C ASP A 13 14.78 8.69 19.53
N GLU A 14 15.83 7.98 19.10
CA GLU A 14 15.78 6.63 18.51
C GLU A 14 15.13 5.57 19.42
N HIS A 15 14.98 5.84 20.72
CA HIS A 15 14.36 4.95 21.69
C HIS A 15 12.95 5.38 22.09
N GLY A 16 12.39 6.41 21.44
CA GLY A 16 11.09 6.98 21.77
C GLY A 16 11.07 7.66 23.15
N ARG A 17 12.24 8.09 23.66
CA ARG A 17 12.32 8.88 24.89
C ARG A 17 11.90 10.32 24.60
N VAL A 18 11.39 11.01 25.61
CA VAL A 18 10.99 12.42 25.51
C VAL A 18 11.69 13.27 26.55
N LYS A 19 11.69 14.58 26.37
CA LYS A 19 12.07 15.53 27.41
C LYS A 19 10.83 16.10 28.10
N VAL A 20 10.99 16.41 29.39
CA VAL A 20 9.92 16.95 30.22
C VAL A 20 10.39 18.13 31.07
N GLN A 21 9.50 19.09 31.30
CA GLN A 21 9.61 20.09 32.35
C GLN A 21 8.80 19.64 33.56
N PHE A 22 9.43 19.64 34.74
CA PHE A 22 8.76 19.39 36.01
C PHE A 22 8.14 20.68 36.57
N PRO A 23 6.96 20.63 37.22
CA PRO A 23 6.32 21.83 37.77
C PRO A 23 7.13 22.56 38.85
N TRP A 24 8.07 21.88 39.50
CA TRP A 24 8.94 22.45 40.53
C TRP A 24 10.27 23.00 39.99
N ASP A 25 10.58 22.74 38.72
CA ASP A 25 11.76 23.35 38.09
C ASP A 25 11.44 24.80 37.69
N ARG A 26 12.19 25.72 38.29
CA ARG A 26 12.06 27.18 38.12
C ARG A 26 13.09 27.77 37.16
N TYR A 27 14.05 26.96 36.71
CA TYR A 27 15.17 27.41 35.88
C TYR A 27 15.04 26.97 34.42
N GLY A 28 14.32 25.88 34.15
CA GLY A 28 14.04 25.41 32.80
C GLY A 28 13.16 26.39 32.02
N ASN A 29 13.46 26.53 30.73
CA ASN A 29 12.71 27.38 29.81
C ASN A 29 11.57 26.63 29.09
N SER A 30 11.27 25.39 29.50
CA SER A 30 10.31 24.50 28.82
C SER A 30 10.66 24.19 27.35
N ASP A 31 11.96 24.11 27.05
CA ASP A 31 12.55 23.82 25.74
C ASP A 31 13.19 22.42 25.69
N ASP A 32 14.00 22.16 24.66
CA ASP A 32 14.77 20.94 24.49
C ASP A 32 15.94 20.78 25.48
N ALA A 33 16.24 21.76 26.33
CA ALA A 33 17.25 21.64 27.39
C ALA A 33 16.64 21.31 28.77
N SER A 34 15.31 21.21 28.87
CA SER A 34 14.58 21.10 30.15
C SER A 34 14.93 19.86 31.01
N SER A 35 15.32 18.75 30.39
CA SER A 35 15.74 17.54 31.12
C SER A 35 16.58 16.59 30.27
N CYS A 36 17.04 15.50 30.90
CA CYS A 36 17.57 14.34 30.18
C CYS A 36 16.47 13.62 29.38
N TRP A 37 16.87 12.65 28.55
CA TRP A 37 15.92 11.79 27.86
C TRP A 37 15.23 10.83 28.83
N VAL A 38 13.91 10.91 28.91
CA VAL A 38 13.09 10.10 29.81
C VAL A 38 12.36 9.01 29.01
N ARG A 39 12.53 7.74 29.42
CA ARG A 39 11.83 6.60 28.81
C ARG A 39 10.32 6.68 29.02
N VAL A 40 9.56 6.20 28.03
CA VAL A 40 8.09 6.21 28.05
C VAL A 40 7.57 4.79 28.07
N SER A 41 6.81 4.45 29.12
CA SER A 41 6.07 3.20 29.20
C SER A 41 5.06 3.10 28.06
N GLN A 42 5.04 1.96 27.38
CA GLN A 42 4.08 1.63 26.32
C GLN A 42 3.07 0.60 26.83
N GLY A 43 1.91 0.48 26.16
CA GLY A 43 0.91 -0.54 26.50
C GLY A 43 1.38 -1.98 26.23
N TRP A 44 2.27 -2.16 25.26
CA TRP A 44 2.91 -3.42 24.92
C TRP A 44 4.24 -3.13 24.21
N ALA A 45 5.36 -3.69 24.66
CA ALA A 45 6.68 -3.48 24.05
C ALA A 45 7.47 -4.80 23.97
N GLY A 46 7.62 -5.34 22.76
CA GLY A 46 8.46 -6.50 22.45
C GLY A 46 9.61 -6.13 21.51
N GLY A 47 10.46 -7.10 21.16
CA GLY A 47 11.54 -6.90 20.19
C GLY A 47 10.99 -6.67 18.79
N GLN A 48 10.86 -5.40 18.37
CA GLN A 48 10.31 -4.95 17.09
C GLN A 48 8.79 -5.19 16.88
N TYR A 49 8.02 -5.37 17.96
CA TYR A 49 6.55 -5.42 17.90
C TYR A 49 5.91 -4.81 19.15
N GLY A 50 4.65 -4.40 19.05
CA GLY A 50 3.89 -3.83 20.17
C GLY A 50 3.21 -2.52 19.80
N MET A 51 3.01 -1.66 20.82
CA MET A 51 2.42 -0.34 20.67
C MET A 51 3.50 0.73 20.82
N MET A 52 3.44 1.75 19.96
CA MET A 52 4.24 2.96 20.10
C MET A 52 3.33 4.16 19.95
N ALA A 53 3.11 4.86 21.06
CA ALA A 53 2.51 6.19 21.04
C ALA A 53 3.51 7.14 21.68
N ILE A 54 4.00 8.14 20.95
CA ILE A 54 4.96 9.12 21.49
C ILE A 54 4.17 10.29 22.11
N PRO A 55 4.46 10.72 23.35
CA PRO A 55 3.90 11.95 23.88
C PRO A 55 4.36 13.15 23.03
N ARG A 56 3.42 14.01 22.61
CA ARG A 56 3.73 15.25 21.88
C ARG A 56 4.11 16.36 22.85
N ILE A 57 4.79 17.39 22.35
CA ILE A 57 5.13 18.60 23.12
C ILE A 57 3.83 19.21 23.68
N GLY A 58 3.87 19.62 24.95
CA GLY A 58 2.70 20.13 25.67
C GLY A 58 1.83 19.05 26.33
N HIS A 59 2.01 17.76 26.02
CA HIS A 59 1.26 16.70 26.70
C HIS A 59 1.65 16.58 28.18
N GLU A 60 0.66 16.29 29.02
CA GLU A 60 0.87 15.94 30.42
C GLU A 60 1.14 14.45 30.57
N VAL A 61 2.18 14.12 31.34
CA VAL A 61 2.65 12.76 31.56
C VAL A 61 2.87 12.53 33.05
N ILE A 62 2.63 11.30 33.50
CA ILE A 62 2.95 10.84 34.85
C ILE A 62 4.38 10.33 34.84
N VAL A 63 5.25 10.94 35.65
CA VAL A 63 6.64 10.52 35.82
C VAL A 63 6.78 9.79 37.16
N SER A 64 7.31 8.57 37.10
CA SER A 64 7.80 7.82 38.27
C SER A 64 9.31 7.87 38.31
N PHE A 65 9.89 7.50 39.45
CA PHE A 65 11.33 7.49 39.68
C PHE A 65 11.73 6.08 40.09
N LEU A 66 12.67 5.47 39.37
CA LEU A 66 13.11 4.09 39.64
C LEU A 66 13.73 4.01 41.02
N GLU A 67 13.26 3.08 41.86
CA GLU A 67 13.65 2.96 43.28
C GLU A 67 13.49 4.27 44.09
N GLY A 68 12.67 5.22 43.61
CA GLY A 68 12.51 6.54 44.21
C GLY A 68 13.66 7.52 43.96
N ASP A 69 14.61 7.20 43.07
CA ASP A 69 15.76 8.04 42.73
C ASP A 69 15.35 9.16 41.75
N PRO A 70 15.39 10.45 42.16
CA PRO A 70 15.02 11.58 41.30
C PRO A 70 15.87 11.68 40.03
N ASP A 71 17.07 11.08 40.01
CA ASP A 71 17.97 11.09 38.85
C ASP A 71 17.62 9.98 37.83
N GLN A 72 16.63 9.12 38.13
CA GLN A 72 16.18 8.03 37.26
C GLN A 72 14.68 8.12 36.92
N PRO A 73 14.25 9.17 36.20
CA PRO A 73 12.86 9.34 35.81
C PRO A 73 12.43 8.33 34.73
N ILE A 74 11.15 7.96 34.76
CA ILE A 74 10.47 7.18 33.73
C ILE A 74 9.00 7.62 33.62
N VAL A 75 8.52 7.87 32.41
CA VAL A 75 7.10 8.16 32.17
C VAL A 75 6.29 6.87 32.26
N THR A 76 5.28 6.83 33.14
CA THR A 76 4.45 5.64 33.40
C THR A 76 2.99 5.79 33.02
N GLY A 77 2.55 6.98 32.62
CA GLY A 77 1.17 7.21 32.25
C GLY A 77 0.92 8.59 31.64
N ARG A 78 -0.33 8.84 31.29
CA ARG A 78 -0.82 10.09 30.69
C ARG A 78 -2.17 10.43 31.26
N THR A 79 -2.49 11.72 31.26
CA THR A 79 -3.78 12.22 31.73
C THR A 79 -4.31 13.28 30.78
N TYR A 80 -5.63 13.32 30.66
CA TYR A 80 -6.33 14.52 30.18
C TYR A 80 -6.46 15.52 31.33
N HIS A 81 -6.49 16.81 31.01
CA HIS A 81 -6.75 17.88 31.96
C HIS A 81 -7.54 19.02 31.29
N ALA A 82 -7.70 20.16 31.98
CA ALA A 82 -8.54 21.26 31.53
C ALA A 82 -8.21 21.85 30.14
N THR A 83 -6.95 21.84 29.69
CA THR A 83 -6.60 22.30 28.33
C THR A 83 -6.30 21.17 27.35
N ASN A 84 -5.94 19.97 27.84
CA ASN A 84 -5.85 18.75 27.05
C ASN A 84 -7.05 17.85 27.36
N VAL A 85 -8.18 18.10 26.71
CA VAL A 85 -9.46 17.43 27.01
C VAL A 85 -9.61 16.10 26.27
N PRO A 86 -10.45 15.16 26.77
CA PRO A 86 -10.72 13.91 26.05
C PRO A 86 -11.32 14.13 24.65
N PRO A 87 -11.15 13.18 23.70
CA PRO A 87 -11.62 13.32 22.32
C PRO A 87 -13.13 13.55 22.15
N TYR A 88 -13.91 13.16 23.15
CA TYR A 88 -15.35 13.42 23.23
C TYR A 88 -15.72 14.05 24.58
N PRO A 89 -16.71 14.97 24.61
CA PRO A 89 -17.18 15.56 25.85
C PRO A 89 -17.68 14.50 26.85
N LEU A 90 -17.18 14.57 28.08
CA LEU A 90 -17.63 13.76 29.21
C LEU A 90 -18.46 14.62 30.19
N PRO A 91 -19.47 14.04 30.87
CA PRO A 91 -19.83 12.62 30.91
C PRO A 91 -20.79 12.14 29.81
N ALA A 92 -21.12 12.99 28.84
CA ALA A 92 -22.11 12.68 27.80
C ALA A 92 -21.78 11.42 26.99
N ASN A 93 -20.50 11.19 26.69
CA ASN A 93 -20.01 10.09 25.86
C ASN A 93 -19.30 8.99 26.67
N LYS A 94 -19.73 8.76 27.91
CA LYS A 94 -19.08 7.83 28.85
C LYS A 94 -19.07 6.35 28.42
N THR A 95 -19.87 5.98 27.42
CA THR A 95 -19.97 4.63 26.85
C THR A 95 -19.06 4.42 25.64
N ARG A 96 -18.24 5.40 25.28
CA ARG A 96 -17.32 5.32 24.14
C ARG A 96 -15.91 4.95 24.57
N THR A 97 -15.33 4.00 23.84
CA THR A 97 -13.90 3.68 23.90
C THR A 97 -13.24 4.10 22.58
N VAL A 98 -12.12 4.83 22.65
CA VAL A 98 -11.56 5.53 21.49
C VAL A 98 -10.04 5.40 21.42
N LEU A 99 -9.53 5.09 20.23
CA LEU A 99 -8.17 5.34 19.80
C LEU A 99 -8.20 6.36 18.65
N ARG A 100 -7.89 7.62 18.96
CA ARG A 100 -7.84 8.71 17.97
C ARG A 100 -6.42 9.26 17.89
N THR A 101 -5.90 9.42 16.66
CA THR A 101 -4.63 10.10 16.39
C THR A 101 -4.86 11.54 15.98
N GLU A 102 -3.81 12.30 15.69
CA GLU A 102 -3.91 13.64 15.12
C GLU A 102 -2.90 13.77 13.99
N THR A 103 -3.29 14.36 12.86
CA THR A 103 -2.39 14.63 11.75
C THR A 103 -1.24 15.52 12.25
N HIS A 104 0.00 15.08 12.06
CA HIS A 104 1.17 15.92 12.32
C HIS A 104 1.36 16.93 11.18
N GLN A 105 1.63 18.20 11.52
CA GLN A 105 1.80 19.27 10.52
C GLN A 105 0.61 19.42 9.55
N GLY A 106 -0.60 19.17 10.02
CA GLY A 106 -1.82 19.29 9.23
C GLY A 106 -3.08 19.15 10.07
N GLU A 107 -4.23 19.10 9.42
CA GLU A 107 -5.52 18.95 10.09
C GLU A 107 -6.05 17.51 9.94
N GLY A 108 -6.88 17.08 10.88
CA GLY A 108 -7.59 15.81 10.83
C GLY A 108 -7.04 14.72 11.74
N PHE A 109 -7.60 13.51 11.62
CA PHE A 109 -7.31 12.40 12.52
C PHE A 109 -7.66 11.04 11.90
N ASN A 110 -6.98 9.99 12.35
CA ASN A 110 -7.47 8.62 12.19
C ASN A 110 -8.18 8.19 13.49
N GLU A 111 -9.20 7.35 13.39
CA GLU A 111 -9.93 6.88 14.57
C GLU A 111 -10.40 5.42 14.45
N LEU A 112 -10.24 4.70 15.55
CA LEU A 112 -11.01 3.51 15.87
C LEU A 112 -11.84 3.79 17.13
N ARG A 113 -13.16 3.70 17.02
CA ARG A 113 -14.10 3.98 18.10
C ARG A 113 -15.10 2.83 18.28
N PHE A 114 -15.41 2.54 19.53
CA PHE A 114 -16.46 1.63 19.96
C PHE A 114 -17.50 2.40 20.76
N GLU A 115 -18.78 2.26 20.42
CA GLU A 115 -19.94 2.71 21.21
C GLU A 115 -20.60 1.49 21.85
N ASP A 116 -20.73 1.50 23.18
CA ASP A 116 -21.27 0.37 23.96
C ASP A 116 -22.68 0.65 24.53
N GLN A 117 -23.33 1.74 24.13
CA GLN A 117 -24.70 2.03 24.53
C GLN A 117 -25.67 1.04 23.88
N ALA A 118 -26.40 0.29 24.72
CA ALA A 118 -27.34 -0.72 24.27
C ALA A 118 -28.36 -0.20 23.24
N GLY A 119 -28.47 -0.90 22.10
CA GLY A 119 -29.33 -0.55 20.96
C GLY A 119 -28.75 0.53 20.04
N GLN A 120 -27.52 0.99 20.30
CA GLN A 120 -26.76 1.98 19.53
C GLN A 120 -25.30 1.56 19.36
N GLU A 121 -25.01 0.27 19.53
CA GLU A 121 -23.65 -0.25 19.45
C GLU A 121 -23.05 -0.01 18.06
N GLU A 122 -21.81 0.47 18.02
CA GLU A 122 -21.14 0.83 16.77
C GLU A 122 -19.63 0.61 16.88
N ILE A 123 -19.04 0.10 15.79
CA ILE A 123 -17.61 0.23 15.54
C ILE A 123 -17.45 1.23 14.39
N TYR A 124 -16.73 2.32 14.65
CA TYR A 124 -16.41 3.34 13.67
C TYR A 124 -14.92 3.34 13.36
N VAL A 125 -14.60 3.28 12.07
CA VAL A 125 -13.24 3.36 11.56
C VAL A 125 -13.14 4.54 10.60
N HIS A 126 -12.24 5.47 10.90
CA HIS A 126 -11.94 6.62 10.07
C HIS A 126 -10.48 6.63 9.67
N ALA A 127 -10.23 6.69 8.36
CA ALA A 127 -8.91 6.96 7.80
C ALA A 127 -8.93 8.37 7.22
N GLN A 128 -7.98 9.21 7.64
CA GLN A 128 -7.89 10.60 7.19
C GLN A 128 -7.55 10.72 5.69
N LYS A 129 -6.89 9.69 5.14
CA LYS A 129 -6.45 9.67 3.73
C LYS A 129 -6.64 8.28 3.13
N ASP A 130 -5.64 7.41 3.26
CA ASP A 130 -5.64 6.09 2.63
C ASP A 130 -5.94 5.00 3.69
N MET A 131 -6.73 3.99 3.32
CA MET A 131 -6.92 2.77 4.11
C MET A 131 -6.46 1.57 3.29
N ASN A 132 -5.35 0.96 3.70
CA ASN A 132 -4.84 -0.27 3.08
C ASN A 132 -5.14 -1.46 3.98
N LEU A 133 -5.72 -2.51 3.41
CA LEU A 133 -5.98 -3.78 4.09
C LEU A 133 -5.35 -4.92 3.31
N LEU A 134 -4.28 -5.49 3.85
CA LEU A 134 -3.63 -6.69 3.33
C LEU A 134 -4.03 -7.89 4.18
N VAL A 135 -4.52 -8.94 3.53
CA VAL A 135 -4.89 -10.21 4.17
C VAL A 135 -4.16 -11.33 3.45
N GLU A 136 -3.21 -11.97 4.13
CA GLU A 136 -2.33 -13.00 3.55
C GLU A 136 -3.03 -14.33 3.24
N ASN A 137 -4.23 -14.56 3.78
CA ASN A 137 -4.97 -15.79 3.58
C ASN A 137 -6.45 -15.51 3.26
N ASP A 138 -7.31 -15.49 4.27
CA ASP A 138 -8.77 -15.41 4.08
C ASP A 138 -9.38 -14.18 4.77
N ARG A 139 -10.21 -13.43 4.05
CA ARG A 139 -11.15 -12.46 4.63
C ARG A 139 -12.56 -13.04 4.57
N LYS A 140 -13.31 -12.92 5.68
CA LYS A 140 -14.71 -13.33 5.76
C LYS A 140 -15.56 -12.23 6.37
N ASP A 141 -16.56 -11.77 5.60
CA ASP A 141 -17.56 -10.81 6.07
C ASP A 141 -18.91 -11.51 6.25
N ASN A 142 -19.53 -11.38 7.43
CA ASN A 142 -20.85 -11.94 7.74
C ASN A 142 -21.79 -10.84 8.23
N ILE A 143 -22.44 -10.18 7.28
CA ILE A 143 -23.30 -9.03 7.54
C ILE A 143 -24.74 -9.55 7.70
N LYS A 144 -25.32 -9.32 8.88
CA LYS A 144 -26.64 -9.89 9.25
C LYS A 144 -27.84 -9.09 8.76
N HIS A 145 -27.61 -7.85 8.35
CA HIS A 145 -28.62 -6.96 7.82
C HIS A 145 -28.14 -6.42 6.48
N ASP A 146 -27.81 -5.14 6.39
CA ASP A 146 -27.49 -4.49 5.12
C ASP A 146 -26.00 -4.13 5.00
N LEU A 147 -25.50 -4.13 3.76
CA LEU A 147 -24.23 -3.52 3.37
C LEU A 147 -24.52 -2.33 2.46
N HIS A 148 -24.05 -1.15 2.85
CA HIS A 148 -24.02 0.03 2.01
C HIS A 148 -22.56 0.34 1.63
N LEU A 149 -22.32 0.52 0.33
CA LEU A 149 -21.02 0.91 -0.22
C LEU A 149 -21.25 2.12 -1.14
N ASP A 150 -20.63 3.24 -0.79
CA ASP A 150 -20.59 4.45 -1.61
C ASP A 150 -19.14 4.73 -2.02
N VAL A 151 -18.92 4.94 -3.32
CA VAL A 151 -17.60 5.16 -3.91
C VAL A 151 -17.73 6.34 -4.86
N GLU A 152 -17.15 7.48 -4.49
CA GLU A 152 -17.32 8.72 -5.24
C GLU A 152 -16.60 8.74 -6.60
N ASN A 153 -15.54 7.95 -6.74
CA ASN A 153 -14.75 7.87 -7.96
C ASN A 153 -14.84 6.47 -8.60
N GLU A 154 -13.83 5.64 -8.44
CA GLU A 154 -13.71 4.35 -9.14
C GLU A 154 -13.63 3.18 -8.16
N ARG A 155 -14.31 2.08 -8.49
CA ARG A 155 -14.14 0.77 -7.86
C ARG A 155 -13.48 -0.17 -8.86
N PHE A 156 -12.28 -0.63 -8.51
CA PHE A 156 -11.54 -1.65 -9.26
C PHE A 156 -11.56 -2.99 -8.53
N GLN A 157 -11.77 -4.09 -9.25
CA GLN A 157 -11.67 -5.45 -8.71
C GLN A 157 -10.97 -6.37 -9.71
N HIS A 158 -9.97 -7.11 -9.23
CA HIS A 158 -9.28 -8.13 -10.01
C HIS A 158 -9.33 -9.46 -9.25
N ILE A 159 -10.07 -10.41 -9.81
CA ILE A 159 -10.26 -11.75 -9.25
C ILE A 159 -9.52 -12.72 -10.17
N LYS A 160 -8.51 -13.41 -9.64
CA LYS A 160 -7.60 -14.23 -10.45
C LYS A 160 -8.19 -15.57 -10.88
N VAL A 161 -9.17 -16.07 -10.13
CA VAL A 161 -9.75 -17.41 -10.35
C VAL A 161 -11.25 -17.28 -10.60
N ASP A 162 -12.08 -17.47 -9.58
CA ASP A 162 -13.53 -17.52 -9.73
C ASP A 162 -14.22 -16.40 -8.95
N ASP A 163 -15.21 -15.77 -9.57
CA ASP A 163 -16.18 -14.89 -8.91
C ASP A 163 -17.57 -15.53 -8.98
N HIS A 164 -18.21 -15.67 -7.83
CA HIS A 164 -19.53 -16.27 -7.70
C HIS A 164 -20.48 -15.32 -7.00
N LEU A 165 -21.51 -14.88 -7.73
CA LEU A 165 -22.59 -14.06 -7.21
C LEU A 165 -23.91 -14.82 -7.27
N THR A 166 -24.55 -15.00 -6.12
CA THR A 166 -25.94 -15.47 -6.02
C THR A 166 -26.79 -14.38 -5.38
N VAL A 167 -27.91 -14.05 -6.03
CA VAL A 167 -28.89 -13.08 -5.53
C VAL A 167 -30.26 -13.75 -5.54
N ASP A 168 -30.76 -14.12 -4.36
CA ASP A 168 -32.06 -14.80 -4.23
C ASP A 168 -33.25 -13.88 -4.56
N GLY A 169 -33.07 -12.57 -4.32
CA GLY A 169 -34.06 -11.54 -4.58
C GLY A 169 -33.95 -10.96 -6.00
N GLN A 170 -33.64 -9.67 -6.07
CA GLN A 170 -33.53 -8.93 -7.33
C GLN A 170 -32.14 -8.32 -7.46
N SER A 171 -31.54 -8.43 -8.65
CA SER A 171 -30.40 -7.61 -9.05
C SER A 171 -30.87 -6.53 -10.02
N LYS A 172 -30.45 -5.28 -9.79
CA LYS A 172 -30.77 -4.13 -10.64
C LYS A 172 -29.48 -3.37 -10.91
N GLU A 173 -29.20 -3.13 -12.18
CA GLU A 173 -28.03 -2.40 -12.64
C GLU A 173 -28.48 -1.24 -13.53
N HIS A 174 -27.95 -0.05 -13.28
CA HIS A 174 -28.17 1.13 -14.10
C HIS A 174 -26.83 1.82 -14.36
N VAL A 175 -26.42 1.81 -15.62
CA VAL A 175 -25.16 2.42 -16.07
C VAL A 175 -25.51 3.57 -17.01
N LYS A 176 -25.04 4.78 -16.66
CA LYS A 176 -25.22 5.97 -17.51
C LYS A 176 -24.27 5.99 -18.71
N GLY A 177 -23.08 5.42 -18.54
CA GLY A 177 -22.08 5.23 -19.59
C GLY A 177 -22.32 3.95 -20.39
N GLY A 178 -21.24 3.38 -20.93
CA GLY A 178 -21.28 2.09 -21.64
C GLY A 178 -21.04 0.91 -20.70
N ILE A 179 -21.59 -0.25 -21.07
CA ILE A 179 -21.20 -1.56 -20.54
C ILE A 179 -20.44 -2.29 -21.64
N SER A 180 -19.27 -2.83 -21.31
CA SER A 180 -18.51 -3.74 -22.19
C SER A 180 -18.42 -5.10 -21.53
N LEU A 181 -18.76 -6.15 -22.27
CA LEU A 181 -18.66 -7.54 -21.84
C LEU A 181 -17.88 -8.32 -22.89
N THR A 182 -16.72 -8.83 -22.50
CA THR A 182 -15.90 -9.73 -23.31
C THR A 182 -15.87 -11.09 -22.62
N VAL A 183 -16.19 -12.14 -23.36
CA VAL A 183 -16.13 -13.53 -22.89
C VAL A 183 -15.39 -14.33 -23.94
N ASP A 184 -14.19 -14.80 -23.60
CA ASP A 184 -13.30 -15.48 -24.55
C ASP A 184 -13.81 -16.86 -24.96
N THR A 185 -14.60 -17.49 -24.10
CA THR A 185 -15.12 -18.85 -24.32
C THR A 185 -16.63 -18.83 -24.58
N SER A 186 -17.45 -18.98 -23.54
CA SER A 186 -18.88 -19.19 -23.67
C SER A 186 -19.67 -18.29 -22.71
N LEU A 187 -20.65 -17.58 -23.27
CA LEU A 187 -21.67 -16.88 -22.49
C LEU A 187 -22.97 -17.70 -22.52
N HIS A 188 -23.38 -18.19 -21.34
CA HIS A 188 -24.65 -18.88 -21.16
C HIS A 188 -25.65 -17.96 -20.47
N ILE A 189 -26.81 -17.78 -21.10
CA ILE A 189 -27.90 -16.98 -20.56
C ILE A 189 -29.18 -17.82 -20.61
N LYS A 190 -29.83 -17.98 -19.45
CA LYS A 190 -31.11 -18.69 -19.32
C LYS A 190 -32.10 -17.83 -18.56
N GLN A 191 -33.22 -17.50 -19.19
CA GLN A 191 -34.32 -16.77 -18.54
C GLN A 191 -35.58 -17.64 -18.44
N GLY A 192 -36.33 -17.48 -17.36
CA GLY A 192 -37.56 -18.24 -17.14
C GLY A 192 -38.80 -17.68 -17.84
N LYS A 193 -38.81 -16.39 -18.23
CA LYS A 193 -40.01 -15.74 -18.78
C LYS A 193 -39.75 -14.96 -20.06
N LYS A 194 -38.95 -13.90 -20.00
CA LYS A 194 -38.77 -12.96 -21.12
C LYS A 194 -37.32 -12.45 -21.17
N GLN A 195 -36.83 -12.25 -22.38
CA GLN A 195 -35.68 -11.39 -22.67
C GLN A 195 -36.21 -10.24 -23.51
N LEU A 196 -36.02 -9.01 -23.05
CA LEU A 196 -36.46 -7.80 -23.73
C LEU A 196 -35.22 -6.96 -24.03
N LEU A 197 -35.06 -6.58 -25.29
CA LEU A 197 -33.93 -5.78 -25.78
C LEU A 197 -34.50 -4.62 -26.57
N GLU A 198 -34.13 -3.40 -26.18
CA GLU A 198 -34.44 -2.18 -26.90
C GLU A 198 -33.13 -1.42 -27.09
N ALA A 199 -32.85 -1.05 -28.34
CA ALA A 199 -31.70 -0.23 -28.69
C ALA A 199 -32.18 0.96 -29.52
N GLY A 200 -31.64 2.14 -29.25
CA GLY A 200 -32.02 3.36 -29.97
C GLY A 200 -31.63 3.33 -31.45
N THR A 201 -30.57 2.60 -31.80
CA THR A 201 -30.02 2.58 -33.16
C THR A 201 -29.95 1.18 -33.75
N GLU A 202 -29.33 0.23 -33.07
CA GLU A 202 -29.01 -1.08 -33.65
C GLU A 202 -29.01 -2.20 -32.61
N ILE A 203 -29.56 -3.36 -33.00
CA ILE A 203 -29.28 -4.66 -32.40
C ILE A 203 -28.62 -5.51 -33.48
N HIS A 204 -27.37 -5.94 -33.28
CA HIS A 204 -26.61 -6.71 -34.26
C HIS A 204 -26.19 -8.08 -33.69
N HIS A 205 -26.73 -9.15 -34.27
CA HIS A 205 -26.32 -10.51 -33.98
C HIS A 205 -25.46 -11.05 -35.11
N LYS A 206 -24.14 -11.13 -34.88
CA LYS A 206 -23.17 -11.72 -35.80
C LYS A 206 -22.62 -13.02 -35.23
N ALA A 207 -22.66 -14.09 -36.02
CA ALA A 207 -22.00 -15.35 -35.73
C ALA A 207 -21.08 -15.74 -36.90
N GLY A 208 -19.95 -16.41 -36.61
CA GLY A 208 -19.01 -16.87 -37.64
C GLY A 208 -19.61 -17.94 -38.55
N ASP A 209 -20.30 -18.93 -37.95
CA ASP A 209 -20.83 -20.07 -38.69
C ASP A 209 -22.36 -20.06 -38.79
N LYS A 210 -23.06 -19.94 -37.66
CA LYS A 210 -24.53 -20.10 -37.62
C LYS A 210 -25.21 -19.21 -36.59
N VAL A 211 -26.41 -18.76 -36.95
CA VAL A 211 -27.42 -18.23 -36.02
C VAL A 211 -28.63 -19.15 -36.11
N ILE A 212 -29.04 -19.72 -34.98
CA ILE A 212 -30.24 -20.57 -34.88
C ILE A 212 -31.24 -19.85 -33.99
N ILE A 213 -32.46 -19.66 -34.51
CA ILE A 213 -33.60 -19.10 -33.76
C ILE A 213 -34.69 -20.16 -33.75
N GLU A 214 -35.03 -20.66 -32.57
CA GLU A 214 -36.09 -21.64 -32.37
C GLU A 214 -37.17 -21.03 -31.49
N ALA A 215 -38.44 -21.16 -31.91
CA ALA A 215 -39.59 -20.76 -31.12
C ALA A 215 -40.64 -21.86 -31.17
N GLY A 216 -41.30 -22.11 -30.03
CA GLY A 216 -42.30 -23.18 -29.92
C GLY A 216 -43.63 -22.88 -30.63
N THR A 217 -43.92 -21.62 -30.94
CA THR A 217 -45.20 -21.23 -31.54
C THR A 217 -45.04 -20.30 -32.73
N GLU A 218 -44.22 -19.26 -32.60
CA GLU A 218 -44.13 -18.24 -33.64
C GLU A 218 -42.76 -17.59 -33.67
N ILE A 219 -42.24 -17.33 -34.88
CA ILE A 219 -41.16 -16.37 -35.13
C ILE A 219 -41.73 -15.26 -36.01
N THR A 220 -41.63 -14.01 -35.57
CA THR A 220 -42.11 -12.86 -36.33
C THR A 220 -41.02 -11.79 -36.44
N VAL A 221 -40.75 -11.33 -37.66
CA VAL A 221 -39.96 -10.14 -37.97
C VAL A 221 -40.91 -9.11 -38.56
N LYS A 222 -41.14 -7.99 -37.86
CA LYS A 222 -42.12 -6.98 -38.25
C LYS A 222 -41.47 -5.61 -38.38
N THR A 223 -41.92 -4.85 -39.37
CA THR A 223 -41.60 -3.42 -39.55
C THR A 223 -42.88 -2.59 -39.56
N ALA A 224 -42.75 -1.28 -39.73
CA ALA A 224 -43.92 -0.39 -39.83
C ALA A 224 -44.81 -0.71 -41.05
N SER A 225 -44.24 -1.23 -42.14
CA SER A 225 -44.93 -1.43 -43.42
C SER A 225 -45.20 -2.89 -43.77
N GLY A 226 -44.75 -3.86 -42.98
CA GLY A 226 -44.92 -5.29 -43.30
C GLY A 226 -44.38 -6.24 -42.24
N PHE A 227 -44.42 -7.54 -42.54
CA PHE A 227 -43.88 -8.59 -41.67
C PHE A 227 -43.52 -9.87 -42.43
N VAL A 228 -42.65 -10.67 -41.79
CA VAL A 228 -42.44 -12.09 -42.06
C VAL A 228 -42.79 -12.83 -40.77
N LYS A 229 -43.64 -13.86 -40.88
CA LYS A 229 -44.09 -14.64 -39.73
C LYS A 229 -44.06 -16.13 -40.07
N LEU A 230 -43.54 -16.93 -39.14
CA LEU A 230 -43.57 -18.38 -39.16
C LEU A 230 -44.43 -18.85 -37.98
N ASP A 231 -45.44 -19.65 -38.26
CA ASP A 231 -46.34 -20.23 -37.24
C ASP A 231 -46.83 -21.63 -37.69
N PRO A 232 -47.69 -22.33 -36.92
CA PRO A 232 -48.17 -23.65 -37.30
C PRO A 232 -48.97 -23.69 -38.61
N ALA A 233 -49.45 -22.55 -39.13
CA ALA A 233 -50.16 -22.47 -40.40
C ALA A 233 -49.21 -22.29 -41.59
N GLY A 234 -47.95 -21.93 -41.37
CA GLY A 234 -46.90 -21.89 -42.39
C GLY A 234 -46.05 -20.61 -42.36
N VAL A 235 -45.54 -20.23 -43.55
CA VAL A 235 -44.74 -19.02 -43.75
C VAL A 235 -45.62 -17.94 -44.37
N HIS A 236 -45.75 -16.81 -43.66
CA HIS A 236 -46.54 -15.65 -44.07
C HIS A 236 -45.61 -14.46 -44.35
N ILE A 237 -45.75 -13.85 -45.53
CA ILE A 237 -44.98 -12.67 -45.93
C ILE A 237 -45.96 -11.60 -46.41
N SER A 238 -45.92 -10.41 -45.82
CA SER A 238 -46.83 -9.31 -46.15
C SER A 238 -46.09 -7.97 -46.20
N GLY A 239 -46.30 -7.22 -47.27
CA GLY A 239 -45.77 -5.87 -47.46
C GLY A 239 -46.21 -5.28 -48.81
N PRO A 240 -45.96 -3.98 -49.07
CA PRO A 240 -46.36 -3.32 -50.31
C PRO A 240 -45.74 -3.93 -51.58
N VAL A 241 -44.50 -4.41 -51.47
CA VAL A 241 -43.75 -5.09 -52.54
C VAL A 241 -43.01 -6.27 -51.90
N VAL A 242 -43.11 -7.45 -52.52
CA VAL A 242 -42.35 -8.66 -52.13
C VAL A 242 -41.49 -9.06 -53.32
N ASN A 243 -40.19 -8.77 -53.25
CA ASN A 243 -39.25 -9.22 -54.27
C ASN A 243 -38.68 -10.60 -53.89
N LEU A 244 -38.83 -11.57 -54.77
CA LEU A 244 -38.25 -12.91 -54.62
C LEU A 244 -37.16 -13.08 -55.69
N ASN A 245 -35.91 -13.26 -55.26
CA ASN A 245 -34.74 -13.38 -56.13
C ASN A 245 -34.52 -12.18 -57.09
N SER A 246 -34.98 -10.98 -56.74
CA SER A 246 -34.78 -9.77 -57.53
C SER A 246 -34.56 -8.51 -56.66
N GLY A 247 -33.63 -7.65 -57.06
CA GLY A 247 -33.35 -6.37 -56.38
C GLY A 247 -32.68 -6.46 -54.99
N GLY A 248 -32.20 -5.31 -54.49
CA GLY A 248 -31.68 -5.10 -53.13
C GLY A 248 -30.20 -5.44 -52.88
N SER A 249 -29.67 -4.96 -51.76
CA SER A 249 -28.38 -5.38 -51.16
C SER A 249 -28.60 -5.65 -49.66
N ALA A 250 -27.81 -6.55 -49.06
CA ALA A 250 -27.88 -6.81 -47.63
C ALA A 250 -27.44 -5.58 -46.81
N GLY A 251 -28.03 -5.39 -45.64
CA GLY A 251 -27.55 -4.42 -44.66
C GLY A 251 -26.23 -4.87 -44.01
N SER A 252 -25.47 -3.93 -43.44
CA SER A 252 -24.27 -4.22 -42.66
C SER A 252 -24.46 -3.75 -41.23
N GLY A 253 -24.10 -4.60 -40.26
CA GLY A 253 -24.06 -4.18 -38.86
C GLY A 253 -22.69 -3.65 -38.42
N SER A 254 -22.66 -2.88 -37.33
CA SER A 254 -21.45 -2.16 -36.86
C SER A 254 -20.29 -3.05 -36.41
N GLY A 255 -20.56 -4.31 -36.05
CA GLY A 255 -19.60 -5.23 -35.44
C GLY A 255 -19.43 -5.03 -33.92
N ALA A 256 -18.79 -5.99 -33.25
CA ALA A 256 -18.52 -5.90 -31.81
C ALA A 256 -17.06 -5.49 -31.55
N ALA A 257 -16.85 -4.48 -30.71
CA ALA A 257 -15.54 -4.02 -30.25
C ALA A 257 -15.61 -3.53 -28.79
N PRO A 258 -15.88 -4.42 -27.82
CA PRO A 258 -15.96 -4.05 -26.39
C PRO A 258 -14.61 -3.58 -25.86
N ALA A 259 -14.62 -2.61 -24.94
CA ALA A 259 -13.42 -2.21 -24.23
C ALA A 259 -13.06 -3.27 -23.17
N MET A 260 -11.76 -3.53 -22.98
CA MET A 260 -11.28 -4.38 -21.89
C MET A 260 -11.28 -3.60 -20.56
N PRO A 261 -11.43 -4.29 -19.42
CA PRO A 261 -11.21 -3.67 -18.11
C PRO A 261 -9.83 -3.01 -18.01
N SER A 262 -9.74 -1.89 -17.29
CA SER A 262 -8.45 -1.24 -16.99
C SER A 262 -7.56 -2.14 -16.13
N ILE A 263 -6.25 -1.92 -16.13
CA ILE A 263 -5.31 -2.57 -15.20
C ILE A 263 -4.92 -1.51 -14.17
N SER A 264 -5.21 -1.76 -12.88
CA SER A 264 -4.83 -0.82 -11.81
C SER A 264 -3.34 -0.92 -11.49
N SER A 265 -2.63 0.21 -11.56
CA SER A 265 -1.21 0.34 -11.16
C SER A 265 -1.01 0.33 -9.63
N LEU A 266 -2.08 0.36 -8.83
CA LEU A 266 -1.99 0.32 -7.37
C LEU A 266 -1.69 -1.09 -6.83
N LEU A 267 -1.87 -2.13 -7.65
CA LEU A 267 -1.53 -3.51 -7.28
C LEU A 267 -0.04 -3.84 -7.49
N THR A 268 0.75 -2.90 -8.02
CA THR A 268 2.20 -3.07 -8.25
C THR A 268 3.07 -2.36 -7.21
N SER A 269 2.50 -1.82 -6.12
CA SER A 269 3.33 -1.39 -4.98
C SER A 269 3.80 -2.63 -4.21
N GLU A 270 4.72 -3.40 -4.80
CA GLU A 270 5.62 -4.22 -3.99
C GLU A 270 6.25 -3.28 -2.95
N ILE A 271 6.20 -3.66 -1.68
CA ILE A 271 7.04 -3.05 -0.66
C ILE A 271 8.47 -3.44 -1.05
N VAL A 272 9.09 -2.67 -1.93
CA VAL A 272 10.50 -2.82 -2.24
C VAL A 272 11.22 -2.36 -0.96
N PRO A 273 12.00 -3.24 -0.28
CA PRO A 273 12.80 -2.79 0.85
C PRO A 273 13.63 -1.58 0.41
N ASN A 274 13.48 -0.48 1.15
CA ASN A 274 14.18 0.77 0.90
C ASN A 274 15.57 0.77 1.54
N TRP A 275 16.23 -0.38 1.63
CA TRP A 275 17.54 -0.52 2.25
C TRP A 275 18.44 -1.40 1.38
N VAL A 276 19.74 -1.15 1.45
CA VAL A 276 20.77 -2.00 0.83
C VAL A 276 21.71 -2.50 1.92
N GLU A 277 22.09 -3.76 1.83
CA GLU A 277 23.15 -4.34 2.63
C GLU A 277 24.24 -4.85 1.68
N PHE A 278 25.49 -4.62 2.04
CA PHE A 278 26.64 -5.11 1.29
C PHE A 278 27.69 -5.67 2.22
N GLU A 279 28.43 -6.63 1.68
CA GLU A 279 29.46 -7.39 2.36
C GLU A 279 30.79 -7.18 1.64
N TYR A 280 31.86 -7.06 2.41
CA TYR A 280 33.23 -7.03 1.88
C TYR A 280 34.05 -8.18 2.44
N ILE A 281 34.31 -9.17 1.59
CA ILE A 281 35.08 -10.38 1.89
C ILE A 281 36.19 -10.60 0.87
N ASP A 282 37.24 -11.30 1.28
CA ASP A 282 38.33 -11.74 0.42
C ASP A 282 37.96 -13.04 -0.36
N PRO A 283 38.83 -13.52 -1.29
CA PRO A 283 38.59 -14.76 -2.03
C PRO A 283 38.49 -16.03 -1.17
N ASP A 284 38.99 -15.99 0.08
CA ASP A 284 38.97 -17.09 1.05
C ASP A 284 37.79 -16.95 2.04
N MET A 285 36.84 -16.04 1.77
CA MET A 285 35.66 -15.73 2.59
C MET A 285 35.98 -15.16 3.98
N GLN A 286 37.10 -14.47 4.14
CA GLN A 286 37.38 -13.71 5.36
C GLN A 286 36.81 -12.28 5.25
N PRO A 287 36.12 -11.77 6.29
CA PRO A 287 35.55 -10.44 6.27
C PRO A 287 36.60 -9.36 6.46
N PHE A 288 36.46 -8.27 5.70
CA PHE A 288 37.20 -7.03 5.91
C PHE A 288 36.52 -6.19 6.99
N ALA A 289 36.55 -6.69 8.23
CA ALA A 289 36.00 -5.99 9.39
C ALA A 289 36.61 -4.59 9.58
N ASP A 290 35.83 -3.69 10.19
CA ASP A 290 36.24 -2.32 10.53
C ASP A 290 36.75 -1.47 9.33
N THR A 291 36.44 -1.88 8.10
CA THR A 291 36.87 -1.17 6.89
C THR A 291 35.96 0.02 6.60
N PRO A 292 36.50 1.23 6.39
CA PRO A 292 35.72 2.38 5.96
C PRO A 292 35.10 2.16 4.57
N TYR A 293 33.86 2.61 4.39
CA TYR A 293 33.20 2.63 3.10
C TYR A 293 32.63 4.02 2.78
N ARG A 294 32.47 4.28 1.48
CA ARG A 294 31.69 5.37 0.92
C ARG A 294 30.74 4.82 -0.14
N ALA A 295 29.44 5.05 0.01
CA ALA A 295 28.41 4.68 -0.94
C ALA A 295 27.83 5.94 -1.62
N ILE A 296 27.64 5.89 -2.93
CA ILE A 296 26.95 6.92 -3.72
C ILE A 296 25.62 6.33 -4.19
N LEU A 297 24.52 6.89 -3.69
CA LEU A 297 23.16 6.47 -4.01
C LEU A 297 22.72 6.99 -5.40
N SER A 298 21.60 6.49 -5.92
CA SER A 298 21.15 6.79 -7.28
C SER A 298 20.76 8.26 -7.50
N ASP A 299 20.41 8.99 -6.43
CA ASP A 299 20.07 10.41 -6.43
C ASP A 299 21.31 11.32 -6.23
N GLY A 300 22.49 10.74 -6.04
CA GLY A 300 23.74 11.46 -5.78
C GLY A 300 24.05 11.68 -4.29
N THR A 301 23.22 11.19 -3.37
CA THR A 301 23.52 11.22 -1.93
C THR A 301 24.75 10.36 -1.62
N GLU A 302 25.66 10.89 -0.80
CA GLU A 302 26.84 10.16 -0.31
C GLU A 302 26.63 9.72 1.13
N VAL A 303 26.88 8.44 1.40
CA VAL A 303 26.80 7.83 2.74
C VAL A 303 28.15 7.19 3.04
N SER A 304 28.75 7.52 4.18
CA SER A 304 29.99 6.89 4.65
C SER A 304 29.79 6.22 5.99
N GLY A 305 30.58 5.18 6.24
CA GLY A 305 30.54 4.42 7.49
C GLY A 305 31.69 3.43 7.57
N THR A 306 31.59 2.52 8.51
CA THR A 306 32.57 1.46 8.74
C THR A 306 31.83 0.12 8.77
N LEU A 307 32.40 -0.91 8.15
CA LEU A 307 31.87 -2.27 8.20
C LEU A 307 31.93 -2.83 9.63
N ASP A 308 30.99 -3.69 9.99
CA ASP A 308 30.99 -4.38 11.27
C ASP A 308 32.05 -5.50 11.35
N GLY A 309 32.08 -6.23 12.46
CA GLY A 309 33.03 -7.33 12.70
C GLY A 309 32.89 -8.52 11.73
N ASP A 310 31.77 -8.60 11.01
CA ASP A 310 31.49 -9.62 10.01
C ASP A 310 31.61 -9.06 8.58
N GLY A 311 32.08 -7.82 8.41
CA GLY A 311 32.32 -7.21 7.11
C GLY A 311 31.06 -6.66 6.42
N TYR A 312 29.98 -6.44 7.16
CA TYR A 312 28.71 -5.94 6.63
C TYR A 312 28.52 -4.44 6.90
N ALA A 313 27.79 -3.79 5.99
CA ALA A 313 27.12 -2.53 6.28
C ALA A 313 25.76 -2.47 5.61
N ARG A 314 24.84 -1.79 6.31
CA ARG A 314 23.47 -1.55 5.87
C ARG A 314 23.20 -0.05 5.78
N ILE A 315 22.57 0.35 4.68
CA ILE A 315 22.07 1.71 4.47
C ILE A 315 20.55 1.61 4.30
N ASP A 316 19.82 2.26 5.20
CA ASP A 316 18.38 2.42 5.08
C ASP A 316 18.00 3.66 4.24
N GLU A 317 16.74 3.76 3.83
CA GLU A 317 16.18 4.85 3.01
C GLU A 317 16.86 5.09 1.65
N VAL A 318 17.30 4.01 1.02
CA VAL A 318 17.95 4.01 -0.29
C VAL A 318 16.95 4.28 -1.41
N PRO A 319 17.18 5.32 -2.26
CA PRO A 319 16.36 5.58 -3.44
C PRO A 319 16.53 4.46 -4.48
N SER A 320 15.46 4.18 -5.23
CA SER A 320 15.51 3.17 -6.29
C SER A 320 16.54 3.54 -7.36
N GLY A 321 17.43 2.60 -7.70
CA GLY A 321 18.45 2.78 -8.72
C GLY A 321 19.81 2.19 -8.35
N PRO A 322 20.83 2.36 -9.20
CA PRO A 322 22.16 1.82 -8.95
C PRO A 322 22.86 2.56 -7.81
N ILE A 323 23.62 1.81 -7.00
CA ILE A 323 24.48 2.32 -5.94
C ILE A 323 25.92 1.95 -6.27
N ARG A 324 26.86 2.83 -5.94
CA ARG A 324 28.30 2.54 -6.04
C ARG A 324 28.92 2.56 -4.65
N VAL A 325 29.46 1.44 -4.22
CA VAL A 325 30.18 1.32 -2.94
C VAL A 325 31.67 1.31 -3.23
N TYR A 326 32.40 2.15 -2.51
CA TYR A 326 33.85 2.24 -2.49
C TYR A 326 34.31 1.83 -1.10
N TYR A 327 35.20 0.84 -1.03
CA TYR A 327 35.97 0.56 0.17
C TYR A 327 37.30 1.30 0.02
N ASP A 328 37.84 1.82 1.11
CA ASP A 328 39.12 2.52 1.11
C ASP A 328 40.23 1.52 1.46
N PRO A 329 40.89 0.86 0.48
CA PRO A 329 42.20 0.30 0.75
C PRO A 329 43.13 1.51 0.86
N ASP A 330 43.74 1.73 2.03
CA ASP A 330 44.76 2.76 2.21
C ASP A 330 45.72 2.79 1.01
N ASP A 331 45.61 3.83 0.18
CA ASP A 331 46.43 4.05 -1.01
C ASP A 331 47.78 4.67 -0.61
N GLU A 332 48.36 4.23 0.51
CA GLU A 332 49.78 4.48 0.84
C GLU A 332 50.64 3.35 0.24
N PHE A 333 50.67 3.30 -1.10
CA PHE A 333 51.76 2.59 -1.78
C PHE A 333 53.03 3.46 -1.69
N GLU A 334 53.83 3.30 -0.64
CA GLU A 334 55.21 3.81 -0.63
C GLU A 334 56.04 3.03 -1.66
N ASP A 335 56.38 3.67 -2.78
CA ASP A 335 57.38 3.17 -3.72
C ASP A 335 58.75 3.27 -3.02
N LEU A 336 59.11 2.22 -2.26
CA LEU A 336 60.43 2.12 -1.63
C LEU A 336 61.51 2.31 -2.71
N GLU A 337 62.50 3.16 -2.41
CA GLU A 337 63.60 3.46 -3.33
C GLU A 337 64.23 2.16 -3.84
N ARG A 338 64.11 1.90 -5.14
CA ARG A 338 64.69 0.71 -5.76
C ARG A 338 66.22 0.78 -5.62
N GLU A 339 66.82 -0.22 -4.98
CA GLU A 339 68.28 -0.37 -4.96
C GLU A 339 68.81 -0.26 -6.42
N PRO A 340 69.83 0.57 -6.70
CA PRO A 340 70.41 0.69 -8.04
C PRO A 340 70.85 -0.69 -8.54
N ILE A 341 70.63 -1.00 -9.82
CA ILE A 341 70.94 -2.32 -10.40
C ILE A 341 72.42 -2.73 -10.20
N ASP A 342 73.31 -1.74 -10.04
CA ASP A 342 74.73 -1.92 -9.77
C ASP A 342 75.01 -2.56 -8.39
N SER A 343 74.07 -2.45 -7.44
CA SER A 343 74.16 -3.05 -6.11
C SER A 343 73.65 -4.50 -6.05
N LEU A 344 73.02 -5.00 -7.11
CA LEU A 344 72.63 -6.41 -7.25
C LEU A 344 73.78 -7.32 -7.71
N GLY A 345 74.79 -6.80 -8.42
CA GLY A 345 75.93 -7.59 -8.91
C GLY A 345 76.75 -8.25 -7.79
N GLY A 346 76.99 -7.52 -6.69
CA GLY A 346 77.75 -8.03 -5.55
C GLY A 346 76.97 -9.01 -4.65
N LYS A 347 75.63 -9.00 -4.69
CA LYS A 347 74.78 -9.95 -3.95
C LYS A 347 74.61 -11.27 -4.74
N ILE A 348 74.68 -11.24 -6.08
CA ILE A 348 74.66 -12.44 -6.93
C ILE A 348 75.94 -13.27 -6.78
N ASP A 349 77.12 -12.64 -6.74
CA ASP A 349 78.40 -13.37 -6.54
C ASP A 349 78.53 -14.01 -5.14
N LYS A 350 77.84 -13.47 -4.13
CA LYS A 350 77.74 -14.08 -2.80
C LYS A 350 76.73 -15.23 -2.72
N LEU A 351 75.71 -15.25 -3.58
CA LEU A 351 74.70 -16.31 -3.65
C LEU A 351 75.15 -17.48 -4.55
N LEU A 352 76.10 -17.26 -5.46
CA LEU A 352 76.58 -18.28 -6.40
C LEU A 352 77.83 -19.06 -5.96
N GLY A 353 78.37 -18.82 -4.76
CA GLY A 353 79.40 -19.67 -4.14
C GLY A 353 80.65 -19.87 -5.01
N GLY A 354 81.73 -19.13 -4.70
CA GLY A 354 82.97 -19.10 -5.47
C GLY A 354 83.38 -20.39 -6.18
N ALA A 355 83.55 -20.29 -7.49
CA ALA A 355 84.35 -21.20 -8.31
C ALA A 355 84.85 -20.45 -9.56
N GLY A 356 86.13 -20.03 -9.53
CA GLY A 356 86.84 -19.45 -10.67
C GLY A 356 87.72 -18.28 -10.30
#